data_AF-A0A6C1RYG3-F1
#
_entry.id   AF-A0A6C1RYG3-F1
#
_cell.length_a   1.000
_cell.length_b   1.000
_cell.length_c   1.000
_cell.angle_alpha   90.00
_cell.angle_beta   90.00
_cell.angle_gamma   90.00
#
_symmetry.space_group_name_H-M   'P 1'
#
loop_
_entity.id
_entity.type
_entity.pdbx_description
1 polymer ?
#
loop_
_entity_poly.entity_id
_entity_poly.type
_entity_poly.pdbx_seq_one_letter_code
_entity_poly.pdbx_strand_id
1 'polypeptide(L)'
;MTGRKFQDKTLLLSPGKYYKLEIIKTIEFLPGGSWYVGRDCNGLRHLIPVSIYGNYGIEPGSVISCRLDRINCQGRFFFEPRHPYYSEGETYSFDLLGLQNCEEGSKTCYAMVRDIFGQELKTRPFNYPGTISGAVKSLTCRVIRIKKAVPYLEVSGIDIS
;
A
#
# COMPACT_ATOMS: atom_id res chain seq x y z
N MET A 1 -11.48 -43.35 -25.08
CA MET A 1 -12.10 -42.31 -24.22
C MET A 1 -10.98 -41.48 -23.61
N THR A 2 -10.80 -40.27 -24.11
CA THR A 2 -9.69 -39.37 -23.76
C THR A 2 -9.99 -38.71 -22.41
N GLY A 3 -9.26 -39.10 -21.36
CA GLY A 3 -9.37 -38.47 -20.05
C GLY A 3 -8.98 -36.99 -20.15
N ARG A 4 -9.95 -36.09 -20.00
CA ARG A 4 -9.67 -34.68 -19.72
C ARG A 4 -8.97 -34.62 -18.37
N LYS A 5 -7.66 -34.37 -18.38
CA LYS A 5 -6.93 -33.94 -17.19
C LYS A 5 -7.57 -32.64 -16.72
N PHE A 6 -8.29 -32.70 -15.60
CA PHE A 6 -8.62 -31.50 -14.83
C PHE A 6 -7.29 -30.95 -14.32
N GLN A 7 -6.72 -29.98 -15.04
CA GLN A 7 -5.63 -29.18 -14.48
C GLN A 7 -6.27 -28.28 -13.43
N ASP A 8 -5.95 -28.54 -12.17
CA ASP A 8 -6.27 -27.68 -11.06
C ASP A 8 -5.66 -26.29 -11.31
N LYS A 9 -6.48 -25.34 -11.78
CA LYS A 9 -6.06 -23.98 -12.16
C LYS A 9 -5.52 -23.16 -10.97
N THR A 10 -5.59 -23.71 -9.76
CA THR A 10 -5.09 -23.12 -8.52
C THR A 10 -3.54 -23.16 -8.43
N LEU A 11 -2.86 -23.87 -9.33
CA LEU A 11 -1.42 -24.16 -9.24
C LEU A 11 -0.43 -23.04 -9.61
N LEU A 12 -0.86 -21.85 -10.04
CA LEU A 12 0.06 -20.83 -10.59
C LEU A 12 0.24 -19.57 -9.74
N LEU A 13 -0.52 -19.41 -8.67
CA LEU A 13 -0.47 -18.20 -7.84
C LEU A 13 0.13 -18.50 -6.47
N SER A 14 1.22 -17.80 -6.14
CA SER A 14 1.92 -17.88 -4.84
C SER A 14 1.93 -16.52 -4.13
N PRO A 15 1.74 -16.50 -2.79
CA PRO A 15 1.86 -15.28 -2.00
C PRO A 15 3.22 -14.58 -2.17
N GLY A 16 3.22 -13.26 -2.07
CA GLY A 16 4.39 -12.39 -2.22
C GLY A 16 4.78 -12.07 -3.66
N LYS A 17 4.19 -12.73 -4.66
CA LYS A 17 4.44 -12.45 -6.09
C LYS A 17 3.45 -11.45 -6.67
N TYR A 18 3.87 -10.74 -7.71
CA TYR A 18 3.05 -9.80 -8.46
C TYR A 18 2.44 -10.44 -9.70
N TYR A 19 1.17 -10.12 -9.96
CA TYR A 19 0.41 -10.59 -11.11
C TYR A 19 -0.34 -9.43 -11.74
N LYS A 20 -0.58 -9.51 -13.04
CA LYS A 20 -1.43 -8.56 -13.75
C LYS A 20 -2.90 -8.96 -13.55
N LEU A 21 -3.72 -8.01 -13.15
CA LEU A 21 -5.18 -8.16 -13.08
C LEU A 21 -5.82 -7.17 -14.05
N GLU A 22 -6.71 -7.68 -14.90
CA GLU A 22 -7.58 -6.86 -15.74
C GLU A 22 -8.81 -6.45 -14.93
N ILE A 23 -9.04 -5.16 -14.78
CA ILE A 23 -10.20 -4.64 -14.06
C ILE A 23 -11.41 -4.67 -14.97
N ILE A 24 -12.37 -5.55 -14.70
CA ILE A 24 -13.54 -5.74 -15.55
C ILE A 24 -14.60 -4.68 -15.27
N LYS A 25 -14.86 -4.42 -13.99
CA LYS A 25 -15.92 -3.52 -13.53
C LYS A 25 -15.76 -3.18 -12.06
N THR A 26 -16.52 -2.19 -11.61
CA THR A 26 -16.78 -1.92 -10.20
C THR A 26 -18.18 -2.41 -9.84
N ILE A 27 -18.32 -3.02 -8.67
CA ILE A 27 -19.60 -3.47 -8.13
C ILE A 27 -19.80 -2.91 -6.72
N GLU A 28 -21.06 -2.71 -6.34
CA GLU A 28 -21.43 -2.24 -5.02
C GLU A 28 -22.31 -3.30 -4.33
N PHE A 29 -22.02 -3.58 -3.07
CA PHE A 29 -22.84 -4.43 -2.21
C PHE A 29 -23.43 -3.59 -1.07
N LEU A 30 -24.71 -3.80 -0.76
CA LEU A 30 -25.38 -3.16 0.38
C LEU A 30 -25.92 -4.23 1.34
N PRO A 31 -25.49 -4.25 2.62
CA PRO A 31 -24.33 -3.55 3.17
C PRO A 31 -23.01 -4.22 2.74
N GLY A 32 -22.00 -3.46 2.30
CA GLY A 32 -20.72 -4.07 1.86
C GLY A 32 -19.76 -3.18 1.09
N GLY A 33 -20.20 -2.00 0.63
CA GLY A 33 -19.37 -1.02 -0.06
C GLY A 33 -19.01 -1.39 -1.50
N SER A 34 -18.11 -0.60 -2.08
CA SER A 34 -17.68 -0.75 -3.49
C SER A 34 -16.42 -1.61 -3.63
N TRP A 35 -16.38 -2.43 -4.68
CA TRP A 35 -15.30 -3.36 -4.99
C TRP A 35 -14.96 -3.33 -6.48
N TYR A 36 -13.67 -3.33 -6.80
CA TYR A 36 -13.21 -3.64 -8.15
C TYR A 36 -13.25 -5.16 -8.37
N VAL A 37 -13.68 -5.58 -9.54
CA VAL A 37 -13.64 -6.97 -10.01
C VAL A 37 -12.46 -7.12 -10.97
N GLY A 38 -11.36 -7.69 -10.49
CA GLY A 38 -10.17 -7.99 -11.29
C GLY A 38 -10.18 -9.44 -11.80
N ARG A 39 -9.68 -9.68 -13.01
CA ARG A 39 -9.47 -11.00 -13.59
C ARG A 39 -7.99 -11.32 -13.73
N ASP A 40 -7.58 -12.49 -13.26
CA ASP A 40 -6.20 -12.96 -13.37
C ASP A 40 -5.92 -13.72 -14.69
N CYS A 41 -4.68 -14.19 -14.85
CA CYS A 41 -4.24 -14.96 -16.01
C CYS A 41 -4.94 -16.32 -16.19
N ASN A 42 -5.56 -16.87 -15.14
CA ASN A 42 -6.32 -18.12 -15.19
C ASN A 42 -7.80 -17.89 -15.50
N GLY A 43 -8.22 -16.62 -15.60
CA GLY A 43 -9.60 -16.20 -15.78
C GLY A 43 -10.41 -16.13 -14.48
N LEU A 44 -9.78 -16.31 -13.31
CA LEU A 44 -10.45 -16.21 -12.02
C LEU A 44 -10.70 -14.75 -11.67
N ARG A 45 -11.85 -14.50 -11.02
CA ARG A 45 -12.27 -13.16 -10.60
C ARG A 45 -11.94 -12.94 -9.13
N HIS A 46 -11.39 -11.77 -8.84
CA HIS A 46 -10.95 -11.35 -7.51
C HIS A 46 -11.58 -10.01 -7.16
N LEU A 47 -11.90 -9.83 -5.89
CA LEU A 47 -12.47 -8.59 -5.38
C LEU A 47 -11.39 -7.76 -4.68
N ILE A 48 -11.27 -6.50 -5.08
CA ILE A 48 -10.33 -5.52 -4.50
C ILE A 48 -11.16 -4.37 -3.91
N PRO A 49 -11.00 -4.03 -2.62
CA PRO A 49 -11.85 -3.03 -1.96
C PRO A 49 -11.55 -1.60 -2.44
N VAL A 50 -12.56 -0.90 -2.95
CA VAL A 50 -12.43 0.52 -3.36
C VAL A 50 -12.14 1.41 -2.16
N SER A 51 -12.66 1.08 -0.98
CA SER A 51 -12.43 1.85 0.25
C SER A 51 -10.96 1.95 0.67
N ILE A 52 -10.09 1.06 0.18
CA ILE A 52 -8.65 1.07 0.48
C ILE A 52 -7.86 1.65 -0.69
N TYR A 53 -8.25 1.33 -1.93
CA TYR A 53 -7.46 1.62 -3.12
C TYR A 53 -8.08 2.67 -4.05
N GLY A 54 -9.15 3.35 -3.62
CA GLY A 54 -9.89 4.31 -4.45
C GLY A 54 -9.04 5.45 -5.00
N ASN A 55 -8.03 5.89 -4.23
CA ASN A 55 -7.11 6.96 -4.63
C ASN A 55 -6.06 6.52 -5.67
N TYR A 56 -6.02 5.24 -6.05
CA TYR A 56 -5.03 4.73 -7.02
C TYR A 56 -5.41 5.00 -8.48
N GLY A 57 -6.57 5.62 -8.75
CA GLY A 57 -7.03 5.87 -10.11
C GLY A 57 -7.32 4.59 -10.90
N ILE A 58 -7.84 3.55 -10.21
CA ILE A 58 -8.15 2.26 -10.83
C ILE A 58 -9.49 2.36 -11.56
N GLU A 59 -9.48 2.07 -12.87
CA GLU A 59 -10.65 2.15 -13.75
C GLU A 59 -10.96 0.81 -14.44
N PRO A 60 -12.23 0.49 -14.72
CA PRO A 60 -12.58 -0.63 -15.60
C PRO A 60 -11.91 -0.53 -16.98
N GLY A 61 -11.44 -1.66 -17.51
CA GLY A 61 -10.64 -1.75 -18.74
C GLY A 61 -9.14 -1.64 -18.51
N SER A 62 -8.69 -1.16 -17.34
CA SER A 62 -7.26 -1.09 -17.02
C SER A 62 -6.67 -2.45 -16.65
N VAL A 63 -5.34 -2.57 -16.77
CA VAL A 63 -4.57 -3.70 -16.25
C VAL A 63 -3.63 -3.18 -15.17
N ILE A 64 -3.80 -3.67 -13.95
CA ILE A 64 -2.99 -3.26 -12.79
C ILE A 64 -2.09 -4.39 -12.31
N SER A 65 -0.94 -4.02 -11.73
CA SER A 65 -0.02 -4.98 -11.09
C SER A 65 -0.39 -5.13 -9.61
N CYS A 66 -0.68 -6.35 -9.18
CA CYS A 66 -1.10 -6.64 -7.81
C CYS A 66 -0.22 -7.71 -7.18
N ARG A 67 0.21 -7.51 -5.94
CA ARG A 67 0.83 -8.53 -5.09
C ARG A 67 -0.25 -9.44 -4.54
N LEU A 68 -0.08 -10.76 -4.65
CA LEU A 68 -0.88 -11.70 -3.87
C LEU A 68 -0.39 -11.64 -2.41
N ASP A 69 -1.13 -10.99 -1.52
CA ASP A 69 -0.73 -10.85 -0.12
C ASP A 69 -0.94 -12.16 0.65
N ARG A 70 -2.14 -12.73 0.55
CA ARG A 70 -2.48 -13.98 1.24
C ARG A 70 -3.61 -14.75 0.57
N ILE A 71 -3.69 -16.03 0.91
CA ILE A 71 -4.81 -16.92 0.61
C ILE A 71 -5.42 -17.33 1.96
N ASN A 72 -6.72 -17.15 2.17
CA ASN A 72 -7.35 -17.58 3.42
C ASN A 72 -7.73 -19.06 3.39
N CYS A 73 -8.22 -19.60 4.52
CA CYS A 73 -8.61 -21.01 4.64
C CYS A 73 -9.78 -21.42 3.73
N GLN A 74 -10.52 -20.46 3.17
CA GLN A 74 -11.60 -20.70 2.21
C GLN A 74 -11.12 -20.63 0.75
N GLY A 75 -9.80 -20.51 0.51
CA GLY A 75 -9.23 -20.37 -0.82
C GLY A 75 -9.44 -18.99 -1.46
N ARG A 76 -9.85 -17.97 -0.69
CA ARG A 76 -9.99 -16.60 -1.21
C ARG A 76 -8.62 -15.92 -1.27
N PHE A 77 -8.30 -15.43 -2.46
CA PHE A 77 -7.08 -14.68 -2.76
C PHE A 77 -7.27 -13.20 -2.39
N PHE A 78 -6.28 -12.63 -1.71
CA PHE A 78 -6.24 -11.21 -1.35
C PHE A 78 -5.11 -10.53 -2.10
N PHE A 79 -5.50 -9.67 -3.04
CA PHE A 79 -4.57 -8.89 -3.83
C PHE A 79 -4.42 -7.48 -3.30
N GLU A 80 -3.18 -7.00 -3.24
CA GLU A 80 -2.85 -5.60 -2.98
C GLU A 80 -2.28 -4.99 -4.27
N PRO A 81 -2.96 -4.00 -4.89
CA PRO A 81 -2.40 -3.23 -5.98
C PRO A 81 -1.05 -2.60 -5.60
N ARG A 82 -0.13 -2.57 -6.56
CA ARG A 82 1.11 -1.80 -6.43
C ARG A 82 0.75 -0.34 -6.18
N HIS A 83 1.41 0.28 -5.20
CA HIS A 83 1.21 1.69 -4.92
C HIS A 83 1.68 2.54 -6.12
N PRO A 84 0.89 3.50 -6.60
CA PRO A 84 1.22 4.26 -7.80
C PRO A 84 2.41 5.22 -7.62
N TYR A 85 2.61 5.74 -6.40
CA TYR A 85 3.65 6.75 -6.11
C TYR A 85 4.82 6.27 -5.25
N TYR A 86 4.70 5.11 -4.61
CA TYR A 86 5.68 4.65 -3.60
C TYR A 86 6.12 3.23 -3.92
N SER A 87 7.40 2.95 -3.68
CA SER A 87 7.97 1.62 -3.77
C SER A 87 8.70 1.29 -2.46
N GLU A 88 8.56 0.05 -1.99
CA GLU A 88 9.27 -0.42 -0.79
C GLU A 88 10.79 -0.37 -1.04
N GLY A 89 11.54 0.10 -0.04
CA GLY A 89 12.99 0.30 -0.09
C GLY A 89 13.42 1.70 -0.54
N GLU A 90 12.58 2.41 -1.29
CA GLU A 90 12.86 3.73 -1.86
C GLU A 90 12.59 4.86 -0.86
N THR A 91 13.13 6.05 -1.14
CA THR A 91 13.03 7.23 -0.28
C THR A 91 12.27 8.36 -0.98
N TYR A 92 11.39 9.03 -0.24
CA TYR A 92 10.55 10.12 -0.74
C TYR A 92 10.47 11.25 0.28
N SER A 93 10.14 12.45 -0.20
CA SER A 93 9.83 13.59 0.66
C SER A 93 8.36 13.57 1.07
N PHE A 94 8.09 13.87 2.33
CA PHE A 94 6.75 13.96 2.92
C PHE A 94 6.61 15.29 3.66
N ASP A 95 5.44 15.92 3.59
CA ASP A 95 5.20 17.19 4.29
C ASP A 95 5.18 16.96 5.79
N LEU A 96 5.96 17.71 6.55
CA LEU A 96 6.00 17.59 8.02
C LEU A 96 4.79 18.30 8.64
N LEU A 97 3.99 17.57 9.40
CA LEU A 97 2.86 18.12 10.16
C LEU A 97 3.23 18.43 11.61
N GLY A 98 4.17 17.67 12.18
CA GLY A 98 4.69 17.90 13.52
C GLY A 98 5.47 16.72 14.06
N LEU A 99 6.07 16.88 15.24
CA LEU A 99 6.69 15.80 16.00
C LEU A 99 5.85 15.44 17.23
N GLN A 100 5.89 14.17 17.62
CA GLN A 100 5.24 13.64 18.82
C GLN A 100 6.24 12.91 19.72
N ASN A 101 5.97 12.92 21.03
CA ASN A 101 6.73 12.22 22.08
C ASN A 101 8.22 12.60 22.16
N CYS A 102 8.56 13.83 21.77
CA CYS A 102 9.88 14.42 21.93
C CYS A 102 10.02 15.03 23.33
N GLU A 103 10.06 14.20 24.38
CA GLU A 103 10.30 14.69 25.74
C GLU A 103 11.78 15.07 25.92
N GLU A 104 12.04 16.10 26.74
CA GLU A 104 13.40 16.47 27.16
C GLU A 104 14.07 15.27 27.85
N GLY A 105 15.07 14.68 27.18
CA GLY A 105 15.79 13.48 27.64
C GLY A 105 15.37 12.18 26.96
N SER A 106 14.21 12.13 26.30
CA SER A 106 13.86 11.02 25.40
C SER A 106 14.52 11.25 24.05
N LYS A 107 15.43 10.34 23.67
CA LYS A 107 16.03 10.35 22.32
C LYS A 107 15.03 9.95 21.24
N THR A 108 13.79 9.59 21.57
CA THR A 108 12.90 8.92 20.61
C THR A 108 11.71 9.80 20.25
N CYS A 109 11.70 10.29 19.01
CA CYS A 109 10.62 11.08 18.43
C CYS A 109 9.86 10.29 17.36
N TYR A 110 8.61 10.66 17.12
CA TYR A 110 7.87 10.26 15.93
C TYR A 110 7.53 11.49 15.11
N ALA A 111 7.60 11.41 13.79
CA ALA A 111 7.10 12.45 12.92
C ALA A 111 5.70 12.10 12.43
N MET A 112 4.82 13.09 12.47
CA MET A 112 3.55 13.08 11.75
C MET A 112 3.79 13.77 10.42
N VAL A 113 3.53 13.07 9.32
CA VAL A 113 3.76 13.59 7.97
C VAL A 113 2.51 13.41 7.12
N ARG A 114 2.40 14.17 6.04
CA ARG A 114 1.35 14.02 5.03
C ARG A 114 1.92 13.40 3.75
N ASP A 115 1.19 12.45 3.20
CA ASP A 115 1.54 11.80 1.93
C ASP A 115 0.91 12.51 0.71
N ILE A 116 1.19 12.00 -0.49
CA ILE A 116 0.67 12.56 -1.75
C ILE A 116 -0.86 12.46 -1.89
N PHE A 117 -1.50 11.58 -1.11
CA PHE A 117 -2.95 11.45 -1.05
C PHE A 117 -3.59 12.31 0.04
N GLY A 118 -2.80 13.12 0.74
CA GLY A 118 -3.25 13.90 1.89
C GLY A 118 -3.45 13.09 3.16
N GLN A 119 -3.04 11.82 3.19
CA GLN A 119 -3.15 10.96 4.36
C GLN A 119 -2.08 11.34 5.39
N GLU A 120 -2.48 11.45 6.66
CA GLU A 120 -1.56 11.61 7.77
C GLU A 120 -0.94 10.27 8.17
N LEU A 121 0.38 10.22 8.22
CA LEU A 121 1.18 9.04 8.50
C LEU A 121 2.11 9.28 9.68
N LYS A 122 2.32 8.23 10.46
CA LYS A 122 3.28 8.23 11.57
C LYS A 122 4.53 7.45 11.16
N THR A 123 5.70 8.07 11.30
CA THR A 123 6.98 7.39 11.05
C THR A 123 7.27 6.38 12.15
N ARG A 124 8.24 5.49 11.90
CA ARG A 124 8.94 4.79 12.96
C ARG A 124 9.62 5.78 13.92
N PRO A 125 9.85 5.37 15.18
CA PRO A 125 10.60 6.17 16.11
C PRO A 125 12.02 6.42 15.58
N PHE A 126 12.52 7.64 15.75
CA PHE A 126 13.85 8.04 15.30
C PHE A 126 14.49 9.01 16.29
N ASN A 127 15.83 9.11 16.23
CA ASN A 127 16.58 10.03 17.06
C ASN A 127 16.57 11.42 16.42
N TYR A 128 16.00 12.41 17.12
CA TYR A 128 15.99 13.79 16.65
C TYR A 128 17.18 14.56 17.25
N PRO A 129 18.12 15.09 16.43
CA PRO A 129 19.41 15.61 16.92
C PRO A 129 19.39 17.02 17.52
N GLY A 130 18.25 17.72 17.64
CA GLY A 130 18.25 19.07 18.20
C GLY A 130 16.90 19.77 18.21
N THR A 131 16.89 21.09 18.31
CA THR A 131 15.66 21.90 18.31
C THR A 131 15.14 22.03 16.88
N ILE A 132 13.86 21.68 16.63
CA ILE A 132 13.23 22.03 15.35
C ILE A 132 13.17 23.56 15.32
N SER A 133 14.08 24.21 14.59
CA SER A 133 13.81 25.57 14.13
C SER A 133 12.60 25.47 13.20
N GLY A 134 11.59 26.32 13.37
CA GLY A 134 10.29 26.28 12.68
C GLY A 134 10.32 26.40 11.14
N ALA A 135 11.46 26.13 10.51
CA ALA A 135 11.71 26.14 9.08
C ALA A 135 11.61 24.76 8.41
N VAL A 136 11.57 23.64 9.13
CA VAL A 136 11.47 22.31 8.48
C VAL A 136 10.06 22.09 7.92
N LYS A 137 9.95 22.06 6.59
CA LYS A 137 8.67 21.85 5.88
C LYS A 137 8.45 20.40 5.45
N SER A 138 9.51 19.63 5.25
CA SER A 138 9.43 18.25 4.78
C SER A 138 10.44 17.34 5.44
N LEU A 139 10.14 16.05 5.47
CA LEU A 139 11.04 14.99 5.90
C LEU A 139 11.25 13.99 4.77
N THR A 140 12.52 13.63 4.58
CA THR A 140 12.91 12.58 3.66
C THR A 140 12.80 11.24 4.39
N CYS A 141 11.83 10.41 3.98
CA CYS A 141 11.54 9.12 4.60
C CYS A 141 11.70 7.96 3.61
N ARG A 142 12.32 6.88 4.09
CA ARG A 142 12.35 5.59 3.39
C ARG A 142 11.04 4.84 3.62
N VAL A 143 10.45 4.31 2.54
CA VAL A 143 9.28 3.44 2.60
C VAL A 143 9.75 2.03 2.92
N ILE A 144 9.59 1.60 4.17
CA ILE A 144 10.03 0.27 4.60
C ILE A 144 9.10 -0.82 4.08
N ARG A 145 7.80 -0.54 4.05
CA ARG A 145 6.76 -1.48 3.63
C ARG A 145 5.51 -0.72 3.22
N ILE A 146 4.71 -1.29 2.32
CA ILE A 146 3.35 -0.83 2.04
C ILE A 146 2.38 -1.95 2.41
N LYS A 147 1.34 -1.61 3.18
CA LYS A 147 0.29 -2.55 3.57
C LYS A 147 -1.05 -1.85 3.50
N LYS A 148 -2.01 -2.42 2.76
CA LYS A 148 -3.34 -1.83 2.55
C LYS A 148 -3.29 -0.34 2.18
N ALA A 149 -2.50 -0.01 1.16
CA ALA A 149 -2.23 1.35 0.69
C ALA A 149 -1.49 2.28 1.65
N VAL A 150 -1.20 1.89 2.90
CA VAL A 150 -0.48 2.73 3.86
C VAL A 150 1.03 2.43 3.82
N PRO A 151 1.88 3.42 3.52
CA PRO A 151 3.33 3.27 3.60
C PRO A 151 3.82 3.40 5.05
N TYR A 152 4.72 2.51 5.44
CA TYR A 152 5.40 2.51 6.73
C TYR A 152 6.77 3.15 6.56
N LEU A 153 6.99 4.23 7.30
CA LEU A 153 8.09 5.16 7.04
C LEU A 153 9.20 5.07 8.07
N GLU A 154 10.44 5.25 7.63
CA GLU A 154 11.62 5.45 8.46
C GLU A 154 12.30 6.75 8.04
N VAL A 155 12.58 7.64 8.99
CA VAL A 155 13.23 8.92 8.68
C VAL A 155 14.67 8.66 8.26
N SER A 156 15.03 9.13 7.07
CA SER A 156 16.38 8.97 6.48
C SER A 156 17.12 10.31 6.31
N GLY A 157 16.41 11.43 6.34
CA GLY A 157 16.98 12.77 6.25
C GLY A 157 15.99 13.84 6.70
N ILE A 158 16.52 14.97 7.14
CA ILE A 158 15.75 16.17 7.49
C ILE A 158 16.19 17.27 6.52
N ASP A 159 15.26 17.74 5.68
CA ASP A 159 15.54 18.82 4.75
C ASP A 159 15.28 20.15 5.45
N ILE A 160 16.35 20.91 5.68
CA ILE A 160 16.27 22.26 6.26
C ILE A 160 16.23 23.24 5.08
N SER A 161 15.11 23.96 4.94
CA SER A 161 14.99 25.07 3.98
C SER A 161 15.59 26.35 4.53
#